data_AF-A0A382NLV5-F1
#
_entry.id   AF-A0A382NLV5-F1
#
_cell.length_a   1.000
_cell.length_b   1.000
_cell.length_c   1.000
_cell.angle_alpha   90.00
_cell.angle_beta   90.00
_cell.angle_gamma   90.00
#
_symmetry.space_group_name_H-M   'P 1'
#
loop_
_entity.id
_entity.type
_entity.pdbx_description
1 polymer ?
#
loop_
_entity_poly.entity_id
_entity_poly.type
_entity_poly.pdbx_seq_one_letter_code
_entity_poly.pdbx_strand_id
1 'polypeptide(L)' 'MARFDLTTFGEGVLRLSVAAGQRIETATTFDVNVSGTEANIAGALSRLGWRCGWVSALPDTPP' A
#
# COMPACT_ATOMS: atom_id res chain seq x y z
N MET A 1 21.64 -1.32 -19.57
CA MET A 1 21.08 -0.20 -18.78
C MET A 1 19.95 -0.76 -17.91
N ALA A 2 19.84 -0.39 -16.63
CA ALA A 2 18.80 -0.93 -15.76
C ALA A 2 17.41 -0.42 -16.19
N ARG A 3 16.43 -1.33 -16.26
CA ARG A 3 15.04 -1.01 -16.65
C ARG A 3 14.33 -0.14 -15.62
N PHE A 4 14.66 -0.32 -14.34
CA PHE A 4 14.08 0.41 -13.21
C PHE A 4 15.18 1.11 -12.42
N ASP A 5 14.82 2.25 -11.83
CA ASP A 5 15.66 3.03 -10.91
C ASP A 5 15.50 2.53 -9.46
N LEU A 6 14.37 1.89 -9.14
CA LEU A 6 14.10 1.22 -7.88
C LEU A 6 13.29 -0.06 -8.11
N THR A 7 13.65 -1.14 -7.42
CA THR A 7 12.81 -2.34 -7.29
C THR A 7 12.64 -2.67 -5.82
N THR A 8 11.40 -2.87 -5.37
CA THR A 8 11.10 -3.29 -3.99
C THR A 8 10.41 -4.66 -3.96
N PHE A 9 10.58 -5.39 -2.85
CA PHE A 9 9.93 -6.67 -2.59
C PHE A 9 9.21 -6.56 -1.27
N GLY A 10 7.90 -6.77 -1.24
CA GLY A 10 7.15 -6.63 0.01
C GLY A 10 5.66 -6.87 -0.15
N GLU A 11 4.97 -6.89 0.99
CA GLU A 11 3.54 -7.19 1.07
C GLU A 11 2.67 -5.95 0.78
N GLY A 12 1.52 -6.19 0.14
CA GLY A 12 0.46 -5.18 0.00
C GLY A 12 -0.61 -5.45 1.05
N VAL A 13 -0.99 -4.41 1.81
CA VAL A 13 -1.93 -4.55 2.93
C VAL A 13 -3.08 -3.55 2.79
N LEU A 14 -4.30 -4.00 3.06
CA LEU A 14 -5.41 -3.08 3.30
C LEU A 14 -5.39 -2.60 4.73
N ARG A 15 -5.32 -1.29 4.92
CA ARG A 15 -5.46 -0.65 6.23
C ARG A 15 -6.89 -0.16 6.40
N LEU A 16 -7.60 -0.79 7.32
CA LEU A 16 -8.91 -0.34 7.78
C LEU A 16 -8.71 0.68 8.89
N SER A 17 -9.20 1.90 8.70
CA SER A 17 -9.09 2.99 9.67
C SER A 17 -10.48 3.41 10.16
N VAL A 18 -10.59 3.75 11.43
CA VAL A 18 -11.80 4.38 11.98
C VAL A 18 -11.68 5.89 11.96
N ALA A 19 -12.82 6.58 11.99
CA ALA A 19 -12.84 8.03 12.14
C ALA A 19 -12.09 8.46 13.41
N ALA A 20 -11.46 9.63 13.37
CA ALA A 20 -10.70 10.15 14.50
C ALA A 20 -11.55 10.22 15.77
N GLY A 21 -11.00 9.71 16.88
CA GLY A 21 -11.68 9.67 18.18
C GLY A 21 -12.71 8.53 18.33
N GLN A 22 -12.96 7.74 17.28
CA GLN A 22 -13.76 6.53 17.40
C GLN A 22 -12.90 5.33 17.83
N ARG A 23 -13.55 4.42 18.54
CA ARG A 23 -13.00 3.14 18.98
C ARG A 23 -13.24 2.08 17.92
N ILE A 24 -12.26 1.20 17.69
CA ILE A 24 -12.38 0.15 16.68
C ILE A 24 -13.50 -0.82 17.02
N GLU A 25 -13.72 -1.09 18.31
CA GLU A 25 -14.72 -2.02 18.80
C GLU A 25 -16.17 -1.53 18.65
N THR A 26 -16.39 -0.22 18.47
CA THR A 26 -17.73 0.37 18.30
C THR A 26 -17.98 0.95 16.91
N ALA A 27 -16.97 0.93 16.04
CA ALA A 27 -17.09 1.51 14.70
C ALA A 27 -18.02 0.68 13.82
N THR A 28 -18.96 1.34 13.15
CA THR A 28 -19.88 0.72 12.17
C THR A 28 -19.41 0.88 10.73
N THR A 29 -18.34 1.66 10.52
CA THR A 29 -17.77 1.97 9.20
C THR A 29 -16.25 2.06 9.29
N PHE A 30 -15.58 1.69 8.21
CA PHE A 30 -14.12 1.76 8.08
C PHE A 30 -13.72 2.45 6.77
N ASP A 31 -12.72 3.32 6.84
CA ASP A 31 -12.05 3.86 5.67
C ASP A 31 -10.98 2.86 5.20
N VAL A 32 -11.14 2.37 3.96
CA VAL A 32 -10.21 1.42 3.35
C VAL A 32 -9.07 2.18 2.68
N ASN A 33 -7.84 1.88 3.06
CA ASN A 33 -6.64 2.46 2.49
C ASN A 33 -5.63 1.39 2.09
N VAL A 34 -4.71 1.72 1.19
CA VAL A 34 -3.54 0.88 0.92
C VAL A 34 -2.45 1.18 1.94
N SER A 35 -1.72 0.13 2.33
CA SER A 35 -0.53 0.15 3.17
C SER A 35 0.49 -0.86 2.64
N GLY A 36 1.71 -0.80 3.18
CA GLY A 36 2.86 -1.57 2.73
C GLY A 36 4.05 -0.64 2.54
N THR A 37 5.10 -0.83 3.33
CA THR A 37 6.26 0.08 3.37
C THR A 37 6.91 0.19 1.99
N GLU A 38 7.13 -0.95 1.35
CA GLU A 38 7.78 -1.08 0.05
C GLU A 38 6.95 -0.51 -1.09
N ALA A 39 5.64 -0.77 -1.05
CA ALA A 39 4.68 -0.24 -2.02
C ALA A 39 4.54 1.29 -1.88
N ASN A 40 4.53 1.80 -0.65
CA ASN A 40 4.44 3.24 -0.39
C ASN A 40 5.66 4.00 -0.92
N ILE A 41 6.88 3.47 -0.70
CA ILE A 41 8.11 4.08 -1.23
C ILE A 41 8.14 4.03 -2.76
N ALA A 42 7.81 2.88 -3.35
CA ALA A 42 7.75 2.74 -4.80
C ALA A 42 6.71 3.70 -5.43
N GLY A 43 5.53 3.84 -4.82
CA GLY A 43 4.50 4.77 -5.26
C GLY A 43 4.91 6.24 -5.11
N ALA A 44 5.52 6.61 -3.98
CA ALA A 44 6.01 7.97 -3.74
C ALA A 44 7.09 8.38 -4.75
N LEU A 45 8.07 7.52 -5.01
CA LEU A 45 9.14 7.80 -5.98
C LEU A 45 8.64 7.79 -7.42
N SER A 46 7.66 6.93 -7.75
CA SER A 46 6.99 6.98 -9.05
C SER A 46 6.33 8.34 -9.31
N ARG A 47 5.71 8.95 -8.28
CA ARG A 47 5.14 10.31 -8.37
C ARG A 47 6.19 11.40 -8.55
N LEU A 48 7.45 11.12 -8.22
CA LEU A 48 8.60 12.00 -8.44
C LEU A 48 9.31 11.72 -9.77
N GLY A 49 8.75 10.87 -10.64
CA GLY A 49 9.26 10.59 -11.99
C GLY A 49 10.26 9.44 -12.07
N TRP A 50 10.46 8.68 -10.99
CA TRP A 50 11.35 7.52 -11.01
C TRP A 50 10.66 6.32 -11.66
N ARG A 51 11.42 5.48 -12.36
CA ARG A 51 10.92 4.20 -12.89
C ARG A 51 11.02 3.15 -11.79
N CYS A 52 9.94 2.95 -11.04
CA CYS A 52 9.91 1.98 -9.95
C CYS A 52 9.24 0.66 -10.36
N GLY A 53 9.69 -0.45 -9.79
CA GLY A 53 9.00 -1.74 -9.81
C GLY A 53 8.74 -2.23 -8.38
N TRP A 54 7.62 -2.92 -8.18
CA TRP A 54 7.28 -3.57 -6.92
C TRP A 54 6.90 -5.01 -7.20
N VAL A 55 7.54 -5.94 -6.49
CA VAL A 55 7.26 -7.38 -6.57
C VAL A 55 6.54 -7.80 -5.30
N SER A 56 5.36 -8.38 -5.47
CA SER A 56 4.49 -8.81 -4.38
C SER A 56 3.66 -10.02 -4.79
N ALA A 57 2.88 -10.53 -3.84
CA ALA A 57 1.86 -11.52 -4.04
C ALA A 57 0.60 -11.10 -3.27
N LEU A 58 -0.56 -11.23 -3.91
CA LEU A 58 -1.86 -10.99 -3.30
C LEU A 58 -2.73 -12.24 -3.50
N PRO A 59 -3.67 -12.52 -2.59
CA PRO A 59 -4.63 -13.58 -2.80
C PRO A 59 -5.52 -13.26 -4.01
N ASP A 60 -5.93 -14.28 -4.75
CA ASP A 60 -6.94 -14.18 -5.82
C ASP A 60 -8.34 -14.21 -5.23
N THR A 61 -8.58 -13.30 -4.28
CA THR A 61 -9.88 -13.11 -3.63
C THR A 61 -10.19 -11.62 -3.59
N PRO A 62 -11.45 -11.21 -3.78
CA PRO A 62 -11.84 -9.83 -3.60
C PRO A 62 -11.46 -9.32 -2.21
N PRO A 63 -11.15 -8.02 -2.08
CA PRO A 63 -10.99 -7.37 -0.78
C PRO A 63 -12.31 -7.28 -0.01
#